data_AF-A0A2X2R8C5-F1
#
_entry.id   AF-A0A2X2R8C5-F1
#
_cell.length_a   1.000
_cell.length_b   1.000
_cell.length_c   1.000
_cell.angle_alpha   90.00
_cell.angle_beta   90.00
_cell.angle_gamma   90.00
#
_symmetry.space_group_name_H-M   'P 1'
#
loop_
_entity.id
_entity.type
_entity.pdbx_description
1 polymer ?
#
loop_
_entity_poly.entity_id
_entity_poly.type
_entity_poly.pdbx_seq_one_letter_code
_entity_poly.pdbx_strand_id
1 'polypeptide(L)'
;MKNVLYITLSLLSLSAFAQTKAEKEAQKAIANSKKYTYEGNTALKGDKPVQAEVEYRKAIAEDKNNATAQYNLGTMYYQQKSYDEAFSRLKNASTSDKITEEEKHKAFHNLGNAFMKNKEYEKAVLSYKEALRHNPKDEETRYNLAVAKEMLKQNPPPPQNNKNNKDKNNQQNQNNQQNQQNQNNQNNQQNQNNQNKNQDNKNNQDNKDNKDNKKDQGDKQDKNKDKGDDQKDPNQNNQQNKNQSGQGQGEQRPSSLSPQQMERILEAMNNEERKTQEKINAQKVKGQRAKTEKDW
;
A
#
# COMPACT_ATOMS: atom_id res chain seq x y z
N MET A 1 -52.34 -18.10 5.17
CA MET A 1 -51.58 -16.87 5.46
C MET A 1 -50.66 -16.99 6.67
N LYS A 2 -51.10 -17.54 7.82
CA LYS A 2 -50.25 -17.70 9.02
C LYS A 2 -48.94 -18.49 8.75
N ASN A 3 -49.01 -19.60 8.02
CA ASN A 3 -47.82 -20.44 7.75
C ASN A 3 -46.78 -19.77 6.84
N VAL A 4 -47.20 -18.92 5.89
CA VAL A 4 -46.29 -18.17 5.02
C VAL A 4 -45.56 -17.08 5.82
N LEU A 5 -46.26 -16.47 6.78
CA LEU A 5 -45.72 -15.41 7.64
C LEU A 5 -44.65 -15.94 8.62
N TYR A 6 -44.81 -17.17 9.13
CA TYR A 6 -43.78 -17.84 9.94
C TYR A 6 -42.52 -18.20 9.14
N ILE A 7 -42.68 -18.70 7.90
CA ILE A 7 -41.54 -19.06 7.05
C ILE A 7 -40.71 -17.81 6.70
N THR A 8 -41.36 -16.68 6.39
CA THR A 8 -40.66 -15.42 6.15
C THR A 8 -39.97 -14.88 7.41
N LEU A 9 -40.58 -15.02 8.59
CA LEU A 9 -39.99 -14.56 9.86
C LEU A 9 -38.76 -15.39 10.26
N SER A 10 -38.80 -16.71 10.01
CA SER A 10 -37.66 -17.61 10.24
C SER A 10 -36.49 -17.34 9.28
N LEU A 11 -36.74 -17.08 7.99
CA LEU A 11 -35.71 -16.74 7.01
C LEU A 11 -35.01 -15.40 7.31
N LEU A 12 -35.76 -14.38 7.74
CA LEU A 12 -35.21 -13.08 8.19
C LEU A 12 -34.33 -13.20 9.44
N SER A 13 -34.64 -14.13 10.34
CA SER A 13 -33.81 -14.38 11.53
C SER A 13 -32.48 -15.05 11.17
N LEU A 14 -32.50 -16.06 10.29
CA LEU A 14 -31.30 -16.79 9.86
C LEU A 14 -30.31 -15.89 9.10
N SER A 15 -30.78 -14.98 8.25
CA SER A 15 -29.92 -14.02 7.54
C SER A 15 -29.27 -13.01 8.49
N ALA A 16 -29.99 -12.53 9.51
CA ALA A 16 -29.42 -11.68 10.55
C ALA A 16 -28.37 -12.42 11.43
N PHE A 17 -28.60 -13.69 11.76
CA PHE A 17 -27.61 -14.52 12.47
C PHE A 17 -26.36 -14.83 11.63
N ALA A 18 -26.52 -15.08 10.33
CA ALA A 18 -25.38 -15.31 9.43
C ALA A 18 -24.55 -14.03 9.21
N GLN A 19 -25.22 -12.88 9.03
CA GLN A 19 -24.56 -11.59 8.86
C GLN A 19 -23.76 -11.21 10.12
N THR A 20 -24.33 -11.41 11.31
CA THR A 20 -23.60 -11.17 12.57
C THR A 20 -22.43 -12.12 12.81
N LYS A 21 -22.48 -13.37 12.30
CA LYS A 21 -21.35 -14.29 12.35
C LYS A 21 -20.22 -13.86 11.42
N ALA A 22 -20.52 -13.52 10.17
CA ALA A 22 -19.53 -13.05 9.20
C ALA A 22 -18.86 -11.74 9.65
N GLU A 23 -19.63 -10.81 10.21
CA GLU A 23 -19.09 -9.58 10.79
C GLU A 23 -18.15 -9.85 11.98
N LYS A 24 -18.50 -10.77 12.87
CA LYS A 24 -17.63 -11.20 13.98
C LYS A 24 -16.34 -11.86 13.48
N GLU A 25 -16.42 -12.69 12.45
CA GLU A 25 -15.24 -13.31 11.83
C GLU A 25 -14.33 -12.27 11.17
N ALA A 26 -14.91 -11.30 10.45
CA ALA A 26 -14.15 -10.18 9.87
C ALA A 26 -13.49 -9.31 10.95
N GLN A 27 -14.19 -9.01 12.05
CA GLN A 27 -13.61 -8.27 13.18
C GLN A 27 -12.47 -9.06 13.84
N LYS A 28 -12.63 -10.38 13.99
CA LYS A 28 -11.58 -11.26 14.50
C LYS A 28 -10.36 -11.28 13.59
N ALA A 29 -10.55 -11.36 12.27
CA ALA A 29 -9.46 -11.29 11.30
C ALA A 29 -8.71 -9.94 11.37
N ILE A 30 -9.44 -8.83 11.48
CA ILE A 30 -8.84 -7.50 11.69
C ILE A 30 -8.06 -7.44 13.01
N ALA A 31 -8.60 -8.00 14.10
CA ALA A 31 -7.94 -8.03 15.40
C ALA A 31 -6.66 -8.88 15.37
N ASN A 32 -6.71 -10.08 14.76
CA ASN A 32 -5.55 -10.94 14.54
C ASN A 32 -4.50 -10.21 13.69
N SER A 33 -4.93 -9.55 12.61
CA SER A 33 -4.05 -8.78 11.75
C SER A 33 -3.29 -7.69 12.51
N LYS A 34 -3.99 -6.93 13.36
CA LYS A 34 -3.37 -5.93 14.24
C LYS A 34 -2.39 -6.55 15.23
N LYS A 35 -2.75 -7.69 15.83
CA LYS A 35 -1.88 -8.44 16.75
C LYS A 35 -0.59 -8.86 16.05
N TYR A 36 -0.67 -9.51 14.89
CA TYR A 36 0.50 -9.91 14.12
C TYR A 36 1.35 -8.71 13.67
N THR A 37 0.72 -7.57 13.36
CA THR A 37 1.45 -6.32 13.06
C THR A 37 2.27 -5.85 14.27
N TYR A 38 1.69 -5.91 15.46
CA TYR A 38 2.38 -5.57 16.70
C TYR A 38 3.53 -6.53 17.01
N GLU A 39 3.32 -7.83 16.82
CA GLU A 39 4.36 -8.85 17.00
C GLU A 39 5.52 -8.65 16.01
N GLY A 40 5.21 -8.34 14.75
CA GLY A 40 6.21 -7.99 13.73
C GLY A 40 7.03 -6.75 14.13
N ASN A 41 6.37 -5.69 14.61
CA ASN A 41 7.05 -4.49 15.11
C ASN A 41 7.96 -4.79 16.31
N THR A 42 7.51 -5.69 17.19
CA THR A 42 8.29 -6.12 18.36
C THR A 42 9.51 -6.93 17.95
N ALA A 43 9.36 -7.83 16.98
CA ALA A 43 10.46 -8.60 16.41
C ALA A 43 11.49 -7.70 15.72
N LEU A 44 11.09 -6.69 14.95
CA LEU A 44 12.02 -5.71 14.36
C LEU A 44 12.79 -4.94 15.43
N LYS A 45 12.12 -4.47 16.48
CA LYS A 45 12.78 -3.79 17.61
C LYS A 45 13.79 -4.67 18.33
N GLY A 46 13.56 -5.99 18.33
CA GLY A 46 14.47 -6.99 18.88
C GLY A 46 15.52 -7.52 17.92
N ASP A 47 15.73 -6.86 16.77
CA ASP A 47 16.68 -7.25 15.72
C ASP A 47 16.45 -8.66 15.13
N LYS A 48 15.17 -9.03 14.98
CA LYS A 48 14.73 -10.31 14.40
C LYS A 48 13.98 -10.08 13.08
N PRO A 49 14.65 -9.68 11.99
CA PRO A 49 14.00 -9.30 10.74
C PRO A 49 13.22 -10.45 10.08
N VAL A 50 13.74 -11.68 10.14
CA VAL A 50 13.05 -12.86 9.58
C VAL A 50 11.75 -13.14 10.33
N GLN A 51 11.77 -13.04 11.66
CA GLN A 51 10.56 -13.22 12.46
C GLN A 51 9.55 -12.10 12.18
N ALA A 52 10.02 -10.85 12.08
CA ALA A 52 9.16 -9.73 11.75
C ALA A 52 8.46 -9.90 10.39
N GLU A 53 9.21 -10.32 9.38
CA GLU A 53 8.66 -10.63 8.06
C GLU A 53 7.51 -11.65 8.16
N VAL A 54 7.73 -12.75 8.89
CA VAL A 54 6.72 -13.79 9.09
C VAL A 54 5.46 -13.21 9.71
N GLU A 55 5.57 -12.41 10.77
CA GLU A 55 4.40 -11.83 11.43
C GLU A 55 3.69 -10.79 10.56
N TYR A 56 4.41 -9.95 9.81
CA TYR A 56 3.75 -9.04 8.86
C TYR A 56 3.02 -9.79 7.75
N ARG A 57 3.58 -10.90 7.25
CA ARG A 57 2.92 -11.73 6.24
C ARG A 57 1.65 -12.39 6.80
N LYS A 58 1.65 -12.85 8.05
CA LYS A 58 0.43 -13.32 8.73
C LYS A 58 -0.59 -12.20 8.89
N ALA A 59 -0.16 -11.00 9.29
CA ALA A 59 -1.05 -9.84 9.41
C ALA A 59 -1.79 -9.55 8.09
N ILE A 60 -1.04 -9.54 6.98
CA ILE A 60 -1.58 -9.28 5.64
C ILE A 60 -2.47 -10.43 5.15
N ALA A 61 -2.20 -11.68 5.57
CA ALA A 61 -3.04 -12.82 5.25
C ALA A 61 -4.41 -12.75 5.95
N GLU A 62 -4.45 -12.30 7.20
CA GLU A 62 -5.69 -12.09 7.97
C GLU A 62 -6.49 -10.88 7.45
N ASP A 63 -5.83 -9.76 7.16
CA ASP A 63 -6.45 -8.57 6.55
C ASP A 63 -5.55 -7.99 5.47
N LYS A 64 -5.93 -8.22 4.21
CA LYS A 64 -5.22 -7.71 3.03
C LYS A 64 -5.17 -6.18 3.00
N ASN A 65 -6.11 -5.51 3.67
CA ASN A 65 -6.23 -4.06 3.74
C ASN A 65 -5.54 -3.46 4.98
N ASN A 66 -4.77 -4.25 5.73
CA ASN A 66 -3.93 -3.74 6.81
C ASN A 66 -2.74 -2.98 6.24
N ALA A 67 -2.95 -1.70 5.96
CA ALA A 67 -1.97 -0.82 5.36
C ALA A 67 -0.74 -0.58 6.24
N THR A 68 -0.87 -0.65 7.57
CA THR A 68 0.28 -0.56 8.49
C THR A 68 1.21 -1.74 8.33
N ALA A 69 0.68 -2.97 8.25
CA ALA A 69 1.50 -4.16 7.99
C ALA A 69 2.17 -4.11 6.60
N GLN A 70 1.44 -3.65 5.57
CA GLN A 70 1.99 -3.45 4.23
C GLN A 70 3.12 -2.41 4.25
N TYR A 71 2.93 -1.27 4.92
CA TYR A 71 3.94 -0.22 5.06
C TYR A 71 5.19 -0.73 5.78
N ASN A 72 5.03 -1.40 6.92
CA ASN A 72 6.15 -1.88 7.72
C ASN A 72 6.94 -2.96 6.97
N LEU A 73 6.24 -3.92 6.35
CA LEU A 73 6.89 -4.96 5.54
C LEU A 73 7.59 -4.36 4.31
N GLY A 74 6.95 -3.41 3.63
CA GLY A 74 7.55 -2.73 2.49
C GLY A 74 8.80 -1.93 2.86
N THR A 75 8.77 -1.24 4.00
CA THR A 75 9.93 -0.50 4.52
C THR A 75 11.06 -1.45 4.92
N MET A 76 10.74 -2.59 5.52
CA MET A 76 11.73 -3.63 5.84
C MET A 76 12.39 -4.18 4.58
N TYR A 77 11.62 -4.54 3.54
CA TYR A 77 12.18 -4.98 2.26
C TYR A 77 13.03 -3.90 1.60
N TYR A 78 12.60 -2.64 1.67
CA TYR A 78 13.38 -1.51 1.16
C TYR A 78 14.75 -1.39 1.86
N GLN A 79 14.78 -1.48 3.18
CA GLN A 79 16.03 -1.47 3.97
C GLN A 79 16.95 -2.65 3.63
N GLN A 80 16.36 -3.80 3.29
CA GLN A 80 17.09 -4.99 2.81
C GLN A 80 17.50 -4.92 1.34
N LYS A 81 17.16 -3.81 0.64
CA LYS A 81 17.40 -3.59 -0.80
C LYS A 81 16.62 -4.54 -1.72
N SER A 82 15.60 -5.21 -1.18
CA SER A 82 14.62 -6.00 -1.93
C SER A 82 13.57 -5.06 -2.53
N TYR A 83 13.97 -4.28 -3.52
CA TYR A 83 13.17 -3.16 -4.04
C TYR A 83 11.89 -3.60 -4.75
N ASP A 84 11.91 -4.76 -5.41
CA ASP A 84 10.75 -5.29 -6.13
C ASP A 84 9.65 -5.73 -5.15
N GLU A 85 10.03 -6.41 -4.06
CA GLU A 85 9.13 -6.79 -2.99
C GLU A 85 8.62 -5.56 -2.22
N ALA A 86 9.49 -4.58 -1.98
CA ALA A 86 9.14 -3.33 -1.33
C ALA A 86 8.07 -2.57 -2.14
N PHE A 87 8.22 -2.53 -3.47
CA PHE A 87 7.35 -1.75 -4.36
C PHE A 87 5.86 -2.08 -4.16
N SER A 88 5.49 -3.36 -4.27
CA SER A 88 4.07 -3.78 -4.16
C SER A 88 3.49 -3.43 -2.79
N ARG A 89 4.27 -3.64 -1.73
CA ARG A 89 3.87 -3.39 -0.34
C ARG A 89 3.69 -1.91 -0.05
N LEU A 90 4.68 -1.09 -0.41
CA LEU A 90 4.65 0.36 -0.23
C LEU A 90 3.56 1.02 -1.08
N LYS A 91 3.34 0.56 -2.32
CA LYS A 91 2.27 1.07 -3.18
C LYS A 91 0.89 0.84 -2.56
N ASN A 92 0.62 -0.37 -2.06
CA ASN A 92 -0.66 -0.67 -1.41
C ASN A 92 -0.87 0.15 -0.13
N ALA A 93 0.21 0.37 0.63
CA ALA A 93 0.16 1.18 1.83
C ALA A 93 -0.09 2.66 1.51
N SER A 94 0.64 3.24 0.55
CA SER A 94 0.59 4.68 0.26
C SER A 94 -0.75 5.15 -0.30
N THR A 95 -1.53 4.26 -0.89
CA THR A 95 -2.90 4.54 -1.36
C THR A 95 -3.98 4.37 -0.29
N SER A 96 -3.61 4.00 0.93
CA SER A 96 -4.57 3.73 2.01
C SER A 96 -4.81 4.95 2.90
N ASP A 97 -6.08 5.20 3.22
CA ASP A 97 -6.48 6.21 4.20
C ASP A 97 -6.29 5.75 5.67
N LYS A 98 -5.82 4.52 5.88
CA LYS A 98 -5.64 3.92 7.21
C LYS A 98 -4.25 4.11 7.81
N ILE A 99 -3.34 4.79 7.11
CA ILE A 99 -2.01 5.16 7.61
C ILE A 99 -1.90 6.68 7.74
N THR A 100 -1.00 7.12 8.61
CA THR A 100 -0.75 8.53 8.87
C THR A 100 -0.14 9.23 7.65
N GLU A 101 -0.28 10.55 7.58
CA GLU A 101 0.35 11.35 6.53
C GLU A 101 1.89 11.21 6.54
N GLU A 102 2.48 11.05 7.73
CA GLU A 102 3.91 10.77 7.90
C GLU A 102 4.31 9.41 7.30
N GLU A 103 3.50 8.37 7.51
CA GLU A 103 3.73 7.06 6.90
C GLU A 103 3.52 7.09 5.38
N LYS A 104 2.51 7.84 4.89
CA LYS A 104 2.32 8.05 3.45
C LYS A 104 3.53 8.75 2.84
N HIS A 105 4.02 9.81 3.47
CA HIS A 105 5.22 10.52 3.08
C HIS A 105 6.41 9.55 2.93
N LYS A 106 6.71 8.77 3.97
CA LYS A 106 7.80 7.79 3.96
C LYS A 106 7.60 6.69 2.92
N ALA A 107 6.37 6.20 2.74
CA ALA A 107 6.06 5.20 1.74
C ALA A 107 6.35 5.72 0.31
N PHE A 108 5.89 6.92 -0.01
CA PHE A 108 6.15 7.57 -1.30
C PHE A 108 7.63 7.93 -1.49
N HIS A 109 8.33 8.34 -0.42
CA HIS A 109 9.77 8.58 -0.46
C HIS A 109 10.52 7.30 -0.83
N ASN A 110 10.26 6.19 -0.13
CA ASN A 110 10.89 4.91 -0.39
C ASN A 110 10.54 4.36 -1.79
N LEU A 111 9.30 4.56 -2.26
CA LEU A 111 8.92 4.25 -3.65
C LEU A 111 9.76 5.06 -4.64
N GLY A 112 9.96 6.35 -4.39
CA GLY A 112 10.83 7.21 -5.19
C GLY A 112 12.26 6.69 -5.25
N ASN A 113 12.83 6.31 -4.10
CA ASN A 113 14.18 5.76 -4.05
C ASN A 113 14.27 4.42 -4.79
N ALA A 114 13.29 3.52 -4.61
CA ALA A 114 13.24 2.27 -5.35
C ALA A 114 13.21 2.50 -6.88
N PHE A 115 12.40 3.45 -7.36
CA PHE A 115 12.38 3.83 -8.76
C PHE A 115 13.70 4.46 -9.23
N MET A 116 14.37 5.25 -8.39
CA MET A 116 15.71 5.77 -8.70
C MET A 116 16.73 4.66 -8.92
N LYS A 117 16.70 3.61 -8.09
CA LYS A 117 17.59 2.44 -8.25
C LYS A 117 17.30 1.68 -9.55
N ASN A 118 16.02 1.53 -9.89
CA ASN A 118 15.59 0.90 -11.14
C ASN A 118 15.71 1.81 -12.38
N LYS A 119 16.24 3.04 -12.22
CA LYS A 119 16.38 4.06 -13.27
C LYS A 119 15.05 4.49 -13.91
N GLU A 120 13.94 4.26 -13.22
CA GLU A 120 12.60 4.69 -13.63
C GLU A 120 12.35 6.14 -13.20
N TYR A 121 13.17 7.06 -13.71
CA TYR A 121 13.26 8.44 -13.20
C TYR A 121 11.94 9.23 -13.27
N GLU A 122 11.09 8.99 -14.28
CA GLU A 122 9.77 9.62 -14.37
C GLU A 122 8.88 9.22 -13.18
N LYS A 123 8.89 7.93 -12.81
CA LYS A 123 8.12 7.42 -11.65
C LYS A 123 8.72 7.86 -10.32
N ALA A 124 10.05 7.98 -10.24
CA ALA A 124 10.73 8.54 -9.08
C ALA A 124 10.30 9.98 -8.81
N VAL A 125 10.32 10.84 -9.86
CA VAL A 125 9.85 12.23 -9.77
C VAL A 125 8.41 12.31 -9.26
N LEU A 126 7.51 11.48 -9.80
CA LEU A 126 6.11 11.46 -9.34
C LEU A 126 6.00 11.04 -7.87
N SER A 127 6.72 9.99 -7.46
CA SER A 127 6.67 9.46 -6.10
C SER A 127 7.21 10.48 -5.09
N TYR A 128 8.33 11.14 -5.38
CA TYR A 128 8.84 12.20 -4.49
C TYR A 128 7.93 13.41 -4.42
N LYS A 129 7.26 13.79 -5.52
CA LYS A 129 6.25 14.86 -5.47
C LYS A 129 5.10 14.47 -4.55
N GLU A 130 4.60 13.25 -4.61
CA GLU A 130 3.57 12.76 -3.68
C GLU A 130 4.06 12.72 -2.24
N ALA A 131 5.30 12.28 -1.99
CA ALA A 131 5.90 12.35 -0.65
C ALA A 131 5.91 13.79 -0.10
N LEU A 132 6.30 14.78 -0.90
CA LEU A 132 6.30 16.19 -0.49
C LEU A 132 4.91 16.79 -0.33
N ARG A 133 3.86 16.21 -0.92
CA ARG A 133 2.48 16.63 -0.63
C ARG A 133 2.07 16.29 0.80
N HIS A 134 2.60 15.19 1.34
CA HIS A 134 2.32 14.74 2.70
C HIS A 134 3.27 15.35 3.75
N ASN A 135 4.53 15.62 3.39
CA ASN A 135 5.46 16.40 4.20
C ASN A 135 6.26 17.38 3.33
N PRO A 136 5.80 18.64 3.17
CA PRO A 136 6.45 19.63 2.32
C PRO A 136 7.84 20.09 2.81
N LYS A 137 8.16 19.86 4.09
CA LYS A 137 9.38 20.36 4.74
C LYS A 137 10.53 19.36 4.72
N ASP A 138 10.35 18.19 4.09
CA ASP A 138 11.37 17.16 4.07
C ASP A 138 12.45 17.47 3.04
N GLU A 139 13.55 18.08 3.50
CA GLU A 139 14.66 18.49 2.64
C GLU A 139 15.36 17.29 1.96
N GLU A 140 15.34 16.11 2.56
CA GLU A 140 15.89 14.89 1.95
C GLU A 140 15.09 14.51 0.69
N THR A 141 13.77 14.46 0.77
CA THR A 141 12.91 14.23 -0.39
C THR A 141 13.04 15.34 -1.43
N ARG A 142 13.20 16.61 -1.03
CA ARG A 142 13.41 17.72 -1.98
C ARG A 142 14.71 17.56 -2.75
N TYR A 143 15.78 17.18 -2.06
CA TYR A 143 17.05 16.83 -2.68
C TYR A 143 16.91 15.65 -3.63
N ASN A 144 16.27 14.55 -3.20
CA ASN A 144 16.08 13.36 -4.04
C ASN A 144 15.22 13.66 -5.29
N LEU A 145 14.19 14.52 -5.16
CA LEU A 145 13.40 15.00 -6.28
C LEU A 145 14.24 15.82 -7.28
N ALA A 146 15.12 16.70 -6.80
CA ALA A 146 16.03 17.47 -7.64
C ALA A 146 16.97 16.55 -8.44
N VAL A 147 17.57 15.56 -7.77
CA VAL A 147 18.39 14.53 -8.41
C VAL A 147 17.57 13.75 -9.44
N ALA A 148 16.37 13.30 -9.10
CA ALA A 148 15.51 12.52 -10.01
C ALA A 148 15.15 13.30 -11.28
N LYS A 149 14.83 14.60 -11.15
CA LYS A 149 14.56 15.48 -12.30
C LYS A 149 15.76 15.61 -13.24
N GLU A 150 16.96 15.74 -12.66
CA GLU A 150 18.17 15.87 -13.45
C GLU A 150 18.55 14.55 -14.13
N MET A 151 18.41 13.41 -13.43
CA MET A 151 18.59 12.09 -14.03
C MET A 151 17.60 11.82 -15.17
N LEU A 152 16.34 12.25 -15.02
CA LEU A 152 15.32 12.19 -16.08
C LEU A 152 15.69 13.06 -17.28
N LYS A 153 16.26 14.25 -17.06
CA LYS A 153 16.71 15.14 -18.13
C LYS A 153 17.90 14.56 -18.89
N GLN A 154 18.83 13.91 -18.20
CA GLN A 154 19.99 13.25 -18.80
C GLN A 154 19.61 11.94 -19.51
N ASN A 155 18.55 11.28 -19.06
CA ASN A 155 18.07 10.00 -19.59
C ASN A 155 16.57 10.12 -19.95
N PRO A 156 16.22 10.96 -20.96
CA PRO A 156 14.83 11.13 -21.33
C PRO A 156 14.28 9.79 -21.85
N PRO A 157 13.02 9.44 -21.53
CA PRO A 157 12.40 8.25 -22.10
C PRO A 157 12.41 8.36 -23.62
N PRO A 158 12.59 7.25 -24.36
CA PRO A 158 12.57 7.28 -25.81
C PRO A 158 11.27 7.95 -26.28
N PRO A 159 11.33 8.80 -27.33
CA PRO A 159 10.16 9.51 -27.82
C PRO A 159 9.07 8.48 -28.13
N GLN A 160 8.00 8.50 -27.33
CA GLN A 160 6.86 7.63 -27.55
C GLN A 160 6.27 8.00 -28.91
N ASN A 161 6.37 7.07 -29.86
CA ASN A 161 5.68 7.18 -31.13
C ASN A 161 4.19 7.31 -30.83
N ASN A 162 3.60 8.43 -31.25
CA ASN A 162 2.32 8.96 -30.79
C ASN A 162 1.13 8.14 -31.30
N LYS A 163 1.00 6.87 -30.89
CA LYS A 163 -0.18 6.03 -31.12
C LYS A 163 -1.02 5.80 -29.85
N ASN A 164 -0.50 6.07 -28.66
CA ASN A 164 -1.21 5.83 -27.39
C ASN A 164 -1.37 7.08 -26.52
N ASN A 165 -1.64 8.25 -27.12
CA ASN A 165 -1.98 9.45 -26.36
C ASN A 165 -3.37 9.37 -25.67
N LYS A 166 -4.04 8.21 -25.74
CA LYS A 166 -5.22 7.87 -24.92
C LYS A 166 -4.87 7.22 -23.58
N ASP A 167 -3.67 6.69 -23.37
CA ASP A 167 -3.33 5.92 -22.15
C ASP A 167 -2.69 6.74 -21.03
N LYS A 168 -1.97 7.83 -21.34
CA LYS A 168 -1.36 8.67 -20.28
C LYS A 168 -2.39 9.45 -19.46
N ASN A 169 -3.46 9.91 -20.11
CA ASN A 169 -4.61 10.48 -19.41
C ASN A 169 -5.50 9.39 -18.78
N ASN A 170 -5.21 8.11 -19.02
CA ASN A 170 -5.95 7.00 -18.44
C ASN A 170 -5.26 6.45 -17.19
N GLN A 171 -3.93 6.52 -17.03
CA GLN A 171 -3.27 6.10 -15.77
C GLN A 171 -3.45 7.10 -14.63
N GLN A 172 -3.36 8.40 -14.90
CA GLN A 172 -3.62 9.43 -13.90
C GLN A 172 -5.12 9.50 -13.54
N ASN A 173 -5.99 9.18 -14.50
CA ASN A 173 -7.43 9.09 -14.31
C ASN A 173 -7.88 7.71 -13.79
N GLN A 174 -7.12 6.63 -13.97
CA GLN A 174 -7.33 5.33 -13.33
C GLN A 174 -6.91 5.36 -11.86
N ASN A 175 -5.87 6.09 -11.48
CA ASN A 175 -5.58 6.31 -10.05
C ASN A 175 -6.68 7.15 -9.38
N ASN A 176 -7.24 8.15 -10.08
CA ASN A 176 -8.39 8.91 -9.57
C ASN A 176 -9.72 8.11 -9.62
N GLN A 177 -9.93 7.27 -10.64
CA GLN A 177 -11.11 6.39 -10.77
C GLN A 177 -11.05 5.18 -9.84
N GLN A 178 -9.87 4.62 -9.53
CA GLN A 178 -9.72 3.62 -8.48
C GLN A 178 -9.96 4.23 -7.09
N ASN A 179 -9.56 5.49 -6.86
CA ASN A 179 -9.92 6.19 -5.63
C ASN A 179 -11.44 6.44 -5.53
N GLN A 180 -12.10 6.80 -6.64
CA GLN A 180 -13.56 6.94 -6.67
C GLN A 180 -14.31 5.60 -6.62
N GLN A 181 -13.76 4.52 -7.21
CA GLN A 181 -14.34 3.17 -7.14
C GLN A 181 -14.16 2.54 -5.76
N ASN A 182 -13.07 2.81 -5.04
CA ASN A 182 -12.92 2.38 -3.65
C ASN A 182 -13.87 3.14 -2.70
N GLN A 183 -14.10 4.44 -2.93
CA GLN A 183 -15.14 5.19 -2.21
C GLN A 183 -16.56 4.69 -2.56
N ASN A 184 -16.83 4.38 -3.83
CA ASN A 184 -18.13 3.83 -4.24
C ASN A 184 -18.34 2.39 -3.78
N ASN A 185 -17.32 1.54 -3.67
CA ASN A 185 -17.46 0.19 -3.11
C ASN A 185 -17.69 0.20 -1.60
N GLN A 186 -17.12 1.16 -0.86
CA GLN A 186 -17.46 1.35 0.56
C GLN A 186 -18.91 1.83 0.74
N ASN A 187 -19.39 2.73 -0.13
CA ASN A 187 -20.80 3.16 -0.11
C ASN A 187 -21.77 2.08 -0.63
N ASN A 188 -21.40 1.25 -1.62
CA ASN A 188 -22.25 0.16 -2.12
C ASN A 188 -22.32 -1.02 -1.16
N GLN A 189 -21.28 -1.30 -0.36
CA GLN A 189 -21.39 -2.27 0.75
C GLN A 189 -22.34 -1.77 1.85
N GLN A 190 -22.41 -0.46 2.10
CA GLN A 190 -23.44 0.12 2.97
C GLN A 190 -24.84 0.10 2.35
N ASN A 191 -24.99 0.20 1.02
CA ASN A 191 -26.29 0.25 0.36
C ASN A 191 -26.86 -1.13 -0.05
N GLN A 192 -26.02 -2.14 -0.34
CA GLN A 192 -26.47 -3.52 -0.60
C GLN A 192 -27.03 -4.19 0.65
N ASN A 193 -26.58 -3.80 1.85
CA ASN A 193 -27.22 -4.19 3.12
C ASN A 193 -28.63 -3.60 3.28
N ASN A 194 -29.01 -2.57 2.50
CA ASN A 194 -30.34 -1.98 2.53
C ASN A 194 -31.26 -2.47 1.39
N GLN A 195 -30.72 -3.03 0.30
CA GLN A 195 -31.52 -3.48 -0.85
C GLN A 195 -31.80 -5.00 -0.88
N ASN A 196 -31.02 -5.83 -0.18
CA ASN A 196 -31.25 -7.30 -0.14
C ASN A 196 -32.44 -7.76 0.71
N LYS A 197 -33.33 -6.84 1.14
CA LYS A 197 -34.60 -7.16 1.80
C LYS A 197 -35.78 -7.35 0.84
N ASN A 198 -35.61 -7.19 -0.48
CA ASN A 198 -36.75 -7.06 -1.40
C ASN A 198 -36.79 -7.99 -2.63
N GLN A 199 -35.96 -9.03 -2.75
CA GLN A 199 -35.94 -9.78 -4.02
C GLN A 199 -35.76 -11.31 -4.02
N ASP A 200 -36.04 -12.03 -2.93
CA ASP A 200 -36.13 -13.50 -2.99
C ASP A 200 -37.57 -13.99 -2.93
N ASN A 201 -38.26 -13.82 -4.06
CA ASN A 201 -39.41 -14.63 -4.39
C ASN A 201 -39.45 -14.87 -5.91
N LYS A 202 -38.67 -15.85 -6.38
CA LYS A 202 -39.04 -16.74 -7.51
C LYS A 202 -37.99 -17.82 -7.77
N ASN A 203 -38.53 -19.03 -7.95
CA ASN A 203 -37.99 -20.21 -8.61
C ASN A 203 -37.15 -21.18 -7.78
N ASN A 204 -37.90 -22.09 -7.17
CA ASN A 204 -37.57 -23.48 -6.94
C ASN A 204 -37.90 -24.27 -8.22
N GLN A 205 -37.01 -25.14 -8.73
CA GLN A 205 -37.32 -26.52 -9.14
C GLN A 205 -36.12 -27.25 -9.76
N ASP A 206 -35.87 -28.44 -9.18
CA ASP A 206 -35.39 -29.70 -9.77
C ASP A 206 -33.94 -29.72 -10.35
N ASN A 207 -33.06 -30.64 -9.97
CA ASN A 207 -33.30 -32.08 -9.92
C ASN A 207 -32.30 -32.84 -9.04
N LYS A 208 -32.74 -34.03 -8.63
CA LYS A 208 -32.14 -35.01 -7.72
C LYS A 208 -31.24 -36.04 -8.43
N ASP A 209 -30.45 -36.72 -7.60
CA ASP A 209 -29.87 -38.07 -7.72
C ASP A 209 -28.69 -38.29 -8.70
N ASN A 210 -27.52 -38.69 -8.19
CA ASN A 210 -27.22 -40.12 -8.02
C ASN A 210 -25.96 -40.37 -7.16
N LYS A 211 -25.94 -41.57 -6.55
CA LYS A 211 -25.02 -42.07 -5.52
C LYS A 211 -24.10 -43.16 -6.11
N ASP A 212 -23.02 -43.41 -5.37
CA ASP A 212 -22.16 -44.62 -5.37
C ASP A 212 -21.19 -44.76 -6.58
N ASN A 213 -19.92 -45.18 -6.44
CA ASN A 213 -19.42 -46.30 -5.63
C ASN A 213 -17.89 -46.25 -5.40
N LYS A 214 -17.44 -47.00 -4.38
CA LYS A 214 -16.07 -47.16 -3.83
C LYS A 214 -15.06 -47.87 -4.74
N LYS A 215 -13.77 -47.63 -4.43
CA LYS A 215 -12.66 -48.57 -4.05
C LYS A 215 -11.34 -48.11 -4.68
N ASP A 216 -10.13 -48.40 -4.24
CA ASP A 216 -9.43 -48.85 -3.02
C ASP A 216 -7.97 -49.09 -3.49
N GLN A 217 -7.02 -49.36 -2.58
CA GLN A 217 -5.54 -49.50 -2.74
C GLN A 217 -4.78 -48.19 -2.49
N GLY A 218 -3.79 -48.12 -1.60
CA GLY A 218 -3.09 -49.15 -0.83
C GLY A 218 -1.63 -48.72 -0.61
N ASP A 219 -1.21 -48.74 0.65
CA ASP A 219 0.10 -48.34 1.20
C ASP A 219 1.36 -48.83 0.46
N LYS A 220 2.45 -48.04 0.56
CA LYS A 220 3.64 -48.43 1.38
C LYS A 220 4.73 -47.34 1.46
N GLN A 221 5.20 -47.19 2.70
CA GLN A 221 6.30 -46.37 3.22
C GLN A 221 7.72 -46.87 2.90
N ASP A 222 8.63 -45.89 2.95
CA ASP A 222 9.98 -45.86 3.54
C ASP A 222 11.06 -46.91 3.16
N LYS A 223 12.27 -46.40 2.89
CA LYS A 223 13.34 -46.25 3.90
C LYS A 223 14.67 -45.74 3.30
N ASN A 224 15.24 -44.70 3.95
CA ASN A 224 16.62 -44.57 4.47
C ASN A 224 17.83 -44.75 3.50
N LYS A 225 19.01 -44.11 3.65
CA LYS A 225 19.80 -43.70 4.84
C LYS A 225 21.07 -42.95 4.38
N ASP A 226 21.53 -41.95 5.14
CA ASP A 226 22.81 -41.85 5.89
C ASP A 226 23.91 -40.94 5.23
N LYS A 227 24.27 -39.84 5.93
CA LYS A 227 25.59 -39.52 6.58
C LYS A 227 26.65 -38.88 5.65
N GLY A 228 27.46 -37.90 6.04
CA GLY A 228 27.73 -37.20 7.32
C GLY A 228 28.97 -36.30 7.15
N ASP A 229 29.11 -35.31 8.06
CA ASP A 229 30.34 -34.67 8.58
C ASP A 229 31.20 -33.80 7.61
N ASP A 230 31.91 -32.72 7.97
CA ASP A 230 32.16 -31.98 9.22
C ASP A 230 32.83 -30.61 8.92
N GLN A 231 32.58 -29.62 9.78
CA GLN A 231 33.43 -28.50 10.27
C GLN A 231 34.30 -27.60 9.35
N LYS A 232 34.14 -26.26 9.50
CA LYS A 232 35.10 -25.36 10.20
C LYS A 232 34.62 -23.89 10.25
N ASP A 233 34.47 -23.37 11.46
CA ASP A 233 34.66 -21.95 11.86
C ASP A 233 36.10 -21.86 12.44
N PRO A 234 36.84 -20.73 12.55
CA PRO A 234 36.38 -19.40 13.00
C PRO A 234 36.96 -18.18 12.26
N ASN A 235 36.25 -17.04 12.24
CA ASN A 235 36.88 -15.82 12.73
C ASN A 235 35.87 -14.75 13.18
N GLN A 236 36.01 -14.40 14.46
CA GLN A 236 35.43 -13.22 15.09
C GLN A 236 36.17 -11.97 14.61
N ASN A 237 35.44 -10.91 14.27
CA ASN A 237 35.84 -9.61 14.80
C ASN A 237 34.62 -8.80 15.20
N ASN A 238 34.62 -8.44 16.48
CA ASN A 238 33.57 -7.81 17.22
C ASN A 238 33.93 -6.33 17.32
N GLN A 239 33.18 -5.44 16.67
CA GLN A 239 33.17 -4.02 17.05
C GLN A 239 31.73 -3.53 17.16
N GLN A 240 31.35 -3.42 18.43
CA GLN A 240 30.39 -2.50 19.03
C GLN A 240 29.81 -1.46 18.06
N ASN A 241 28.48 -1.43 17.96
CA ASN A 241 27.85 -0.11 17.95
C ASN A 241 26.56 -0.08 18.76
N LYS A 242 26.49 0.98 19.58
CA LYS A 242 25.45 1.27 20.54
C LYS A 242 24.16 1.70 19.83
N ASN A 243 23.06 1.32 20.45
CA ASN A 243 21.72 1.88 20.29
C ASN A 243 21.70 3.37 19.90
N GLN A 244 21.05 3.67 18.78
CA GLN A 244 20.25 4.89 18.63
C GLN A 244 19.07 4.63 17.69
N SER A 245 17.90 4.57 18.30
CA SER A 245 16.61 4.76 17.66
C SER A 245 16.58 6.10 16.90
N GLY A 246 16.19 6.06 15.63
CA GLY A 246 15.58 7.20 14.92
C GLY A 246 16.52 8.30 14.46
N GLN A 247 17.19 8.09 13.32
CA GLN A 247 17.45 9.11 12.30
C GLN A 247 18.05 8.40 11.07
N GLY A 248 17.68 8.86 9.87
CA GLY A 248 17.99 8.23 8.60
C GLY A 248 19.46 7.84 8.46
N GLN A 249 19.70 6.56 8.16
CA GLN A 249 20.97 6.18 7.57
C GLN A 249 20.97 6.73 6.16
N GLY A 250 21.69 7.84 5.99
CA GLY A 250 21.85 8.53 4.71
C GLY A 250 22.28 7.54 3.65
N GLU A 251 21.39 7.29 2.70
CA GLU A 251 21.79 6.74 1.42
C GLU A 251 22.92 7.63 0.89
N GLN A 252 24.03 7.00 0.50
CA GLN A 252 25.12 7.69 -0.16
C GLN A 252 24.53 8.53 -1.29
N ARG A 253 24.63 9.86 -1.14
CA ARG A 253 24.10 10.83 -2.10
C ARG A 253 24.61 10.41 -3.48
N PRO A 254 23.72 10.24 -4.48
CA PRO A 254 24.16 9.90 -5.82
C PRO A 254 25.22 10.92 -6.27
N SER A 255 26.43 10.43 -6.53
CA SER A 255 27.65 11.22 -6.76
C SER A 255 27.66 12.01 -8.08
N SER A 256 26.49 12.25 -8.70
CA SER A 256 26.37 12.72 -10.07
C SER A 256 26.28 14.25 -10.23
N LEU A 257 26.07 15.01 -9.15
CA LEU A 257 25.90 16.48 -9.22
C LEU A 257 26.84 17.22 -8.27
N SER A 258 27.46 18.30 -8.75
CA SER A 258 28.27 19.15 -7.88
C SER A 258 27.39 19.89 -6.86
N PRO A 259 27.90 20.22 -5.66
CA PRO A 259 27.12 20.94 -4.65
C PRO A 259 26.51 22.24 -5.18
N GLN A 260 27.24 22.97 -6.02
CA GLN A 260 26.79 24.22 -6.64
C GLN A 260 25.67 23.99 -7.67
N GLN A 261 25.75 22.90 -8.44
CA GLN A 261 24.67 22.53 -9.37
C GLN A 261 23.39 22.19 -8.60
N MET A 262 23.52 21.43 -7.51
CA MET A 262 22.39 21.09 -6.66
C MET A 262 21.75 22.33 -6.04
N GLU A 263 22.56 23.23 -5.47
CA GLU A 263 22.07 24.47 -4.85
C GLU A 263 21.22 25.28 -5.83
N ARG A 264 21.70 25.44 -7.07
CA ARG A 264 20.95 26.14 -8.12
C ARG A 264 19.63 25.44 -8.46
N ILE A 265 19.60 24.11 -8.49
CA ILE A 265 18.36 23.35 -8.78
C ILE A 265 17.36 23.52 -7.63
N LEU A 266 17.82 23.41 -6.37
CA LEU A 266 16.98 23.59 -5.19
C LEU A 266 16.44 25.02 -5.10
N GLU A 267 17.27 26.03 -5.39
CA GLU A 267 16.84 27.43 -5.48
C GLU A 267 15.79 27.64 -6.59
N ALA A 268 15.99 27.04 -7.76
CA ALA A 268 15.00 27.09 -8.84
C ALA A 268 13.68 26.43 -8.42
N MET A 269 13.71 25.28 -7.75
CA MET A 269 12.52 24.60 -7.23
C MET A 269 11.80 25.42 -6.16
N ASN A 270 12.52 26.01 -5.20
CA ASN A 270 11.97 26.94 -4.21
C ASN A 270 11.24 28.11 -4.88
N ASN A 271 11.85 28.69 -5.92
CA ASN A 271 11.26 29.79 -6.65
C ASN A 271 9.99 29.40 -7.43
N GLU A 272 9.97 28.21 -8.05
CA GLU A 272 8.78 27.67 -8.71
C GLU A 272 7.64 27.38 -7.72
N GLU A 273 7.98 26.82 -6.56
CA GLU A 273 7.03 26.55 -5.48
C GLU A 273 6.39 27.85 -4.97
N ARG A 274 7.21 28.88 -4.69
CA ARG A 274 6.73 30.20 -4.28
C ARG A 274 5.79 30.82 -5.32
N LYS A 275 6.16 30.81 -6.60
CA LYS A 275 5.30 31.29 -7.69
C LYS A 275 3.98 30.53 -7.77
N THR A 276 4.01 29.22 -7.54
CA THR A 276 2.81 28.38 -7.54
C THR A 276 1.91 28.73 -6.37
N GLN A 277 2.49 28.92 -5.18
CA GLN A 277 1.76 29.31 -3.99
C GLN A 277 1.12 30.70 -4.12
N GLU A 278 1.85 31.67 -4.69
CA GLU A 278 1.34 33.02 -5.00
C GLU A 278 0.11 32.95 -5.92
N LYS A 279 0.17 32.12 -6.97
CA LYS A 279 -0.96 31.90 -7.89
C LYS A 279 -2.18 31.28 -7.20
N ILE A 280 -1.97 30.26 -6.37
CA ILE A 280 -3.05 29.61 -5.62
C ILE A 280 -3.69 30.62 -4.64
N ASN A 281 -2.88 31.41 -3.93
CA ASN A 281 -3.37 32.43 -3.02
C ASN A 281 -4.16 33.51 -3.76
N ALA A 282 -3.67 33.99 -4.92
CA ALA A 282 -4.38 34.95 -5.75
C ALA A 282 -5.73 34.42 -6.26
N GLN A 283 -5.82 33.13 -6.61
CA GLN A 283 -7.07 32.48 -7.00
C GLN A 283 -8.06 32.37 -5.82
N LYS A 284 -7.58 32.02 -4.62
CA LYS A 284 -8.43 31.96 -3.41
C LYS A 284 -9.06 33.32 -3.09
N VAL A 285 -8.28 34.41 -3.17
CA VAL A 285 -8.77 35.78 -2.93
C VAL A 285 -9.82 36.19 -3.97
N LYS A 286 -9.63 35.84 -5.24
CA LYS A 286 -10.61 36.11 -6.31
C LYS A 286 -11.92 35.34 -6.10
N GLY A 287 -11.85 34.07 -5.66
CA GLY A 287 -13.04 33.25 -5.37
C GLY A 287 -13.86 33.75 -4.18
N GLN A 288 -13.22 34.35 -3.16
CA GLN A 288 -13.91 34.94 -2.01
C GLN A 288 -14.66 36.23 -2.37
N ARG A 289 -14.13 37.07 -3.28
CA ARG A 289 -14.78 38.32 -3.72
C ARG A 289 -16.04 38.12 -4.56
N ALA A 290 -16.35 36.90 -5.01
CA ALA A 290 -17.52 36.60 -5.82
C ALA A 290 -18.77 36.18 -5.01
N LYS A 291 -18.64 36.00 -3.68
CA LYS A 291 -19.76 35.70 -2.77
C LYS A 291 -20.28 36.94 -2.03
N THR A 292 -20.29 38.09 -2.67
CA THR A 292 -21.02 39.25 -2.12
C THR A 292 -22.51 39.04 -2.36
N GLU A 293 -23.26 38.97 -1.26
CA GLU A 293 -24.71 38.83 -1.21
C GLU A 293 -25.36 39.87 -2.12
N LYS A 294 -26.18 39.38 -3.06
CA LYS A 294 -27.17 40.21 -3.74
C LYS A 294 -28.28 40.45 -2.71
N ASP A 295 -28.17 41.54 -1.97
CA ASP A 295 -29.30 42.13 -1.27
C ASP A 295 -30.24 42.73 -2.32
N TRP A 296 -31.33 42.01 -2.61
CA TRP A 296 -32.57 42.54 -3.16
C TRP A 296 -33.71 41.63 -2.75
#